data_AF-F0QSV8-F1
#
_entry.id   AF-F0QSV8-F1
#
_cell.length_a   1.000
_cell.length_b   1.000
_cell.length_c   1.000
_cell.angle_alpha   90.00
_cell.angle_beta   90.00
_cell.angle_gamma   90.00
#
_symmetry.space_group_name_H-M   'P 1'
#
loop_
_entity.id
_entity.type
_entity.pdbx_description
1 polymer ?
#
loop_
_entity_poly.entity_id
_entity_poly.type
_entity_poly.pdbx_seq_one_letter_code
_entity_poly.pdbx_strand_id
1 'polypeptide(L)'
;MDLIKRLEFKEKLRNKLENELSPESIERARKDPHARRYPRPCGMTIHTGIGCAYSCTYCYIYNMGFPHKAQPYPLSGKELLYALTLNPYVVLGPGGTMFAMGSVTEPFLPETRDRALEYIEVLGSLGNPLQVSSKSVLNDEYITKIKEYAPHISFLETVVCIRDCRKIEPLAPDPMNRLEFMGRLVKAGINVGLFMRPIIPGITDRDAKEILELAREVGVKTVVLGTLRITKNIYTRLRSIGINLDDRLPTSRLGREQVPIRARDLKDWIAGKAREMGFRVYEAACGANIEAAGLGCWACRWGPCGDLSKLPNVDARDVNEFLKYLGYSGSVEQLGDRRIVVRLDSGDGRRVEALLRELLRREVIIKGRSRPHCASTSACGDYD
;
A
#
# COMPACT_ATOMS: atom_id res chain seq x y z
N MET A 1 -21.29 14.21 -3.15
CA MET A 1 -20.67 13.66 -1.93
C MET A 1 -20.12 14.83 -1.14
N ASP A 2 -20.33 14.94 0.16
CA ASP A 2 -19.85 16.12 0.89
C ASP A 2 -18.34 16.00 1.19
N LEU A 3 -17.52 16.59 0.33
CA LEU A 3 -16.06 16.62 0.43
C LEU A 3 -15.61 17.32 1.72
N ILE A 4 -16.39 18.29 2.21
CA ILE A 4 -16.10 19.11 3.39
C ILE A 4 -16.30 18.29 4.66
N LYS A 5 -17.38 17.50 4.75
CA LYS A 5 -17.65 16.62 5.91
C LYS A 5 -16.48 15.73 6.29
N ARG A 6 -15.67 15.29 5.31
CA ARG A 6 -14.47 14.46 5.58
C ARG A 6 -13.36 15.25 6.28
N LEU A 7 -13.21 16.53 5.96
CA LEU A 7 -12.26 17.41 6.63
C LEU A 7 -12.76 17.78 8.04
N GLU A 8 -14.04 18.11 8.17
CA GLU A 8 -14.65 18.38 9.49
C GLU A 8 -14.58 17.17 10.43
N PHE A 9 -14.80 15.96 9.92
CA PHE A 9 -14.64 14.73 10.69
C PHE A 9 -13.21 14.60 11.25
N LYS A 10 -12.22 14.87 10.40
CA LYS A 10 -10.81 14.82 10.78
C LYS A 10 -10.44 15.89 11.80
N GLU A 11 -11.00 17.09 11.70
CA GLU A 11 -10.82 18.16 12.70
C GLU A 11 -11.45 17.80 14.05
N LYS A 12 -12.68 17.27 14.05
CA LYS A 12 -13.34 16.79 15.28
C LYS A 12 -12.51 15.69 15.96
N LEU A 13 -12.00 14.75 15.18
CA LEU A 13 -11.15 13.67 15.70
C LEU A 13 -9.83 14.20 16.26
N ARG A 14 -9.21 15.19 15.60
CA ARG A 14 -8.02 15.88 16.11
C ARG A 14 -8.28 16.48 17.49
N ASN A 15 -9.33 17.29 17.61
CA ASN A 15 -9.66 17.98 18.87
C ASN A 15 -9.96 16.98 20.00
N LYS A 16 -10.65 15.87 19.68
CA LYS A 16 -10.87 14.78 20.64
C LYS A 16 -9.55 14.20 21.14
N LEU A 17 -8.63 13.86 20.24
CA LEU A 17 -7.34 13.27 20.61
C LEU A 17 -6.44 14.24 21.37
N GLU A 18 -6.48 15.54 21.06
CA GLU A 18 -5.73 16.57 21.81
C GLU A 18 -6.16 16.64 23.28
N ASN A 19 -7.44 16.36 23.58
CA ASN A 19 -7.94 16.31 24.95
C ASN A 19 -7.60 15.00 25.68
N GLU A 20 -7.28 13.92 24.95
CA GLU A 20 -6.98 12.60 25.52
C GLU A 20 -5.48 12.35 25.69
N LEU A 21 -4.64 12.97 24.86
CA LEU A 21 -3.20 12.72 24.82
C LEU A 21 -2.42 13.66 25.74
N SER A 22 -1.33 13.15 26.33
CA SER A 22 -0.40 14.00 27.09
C SER A 22 0.34 14.99 26.18
N PRO A 23 0.85 16.11 26.72
CA PRO A 23 1.68 17.04 25.94
C PRO A 23 2.87 16.37 25.25
N GLU A 24 3.52 15.40 25.89
CA GLU A 24 4.66 14.66 25.33
C GLU A 24 4.22 13.77 24.16
N SER A 25 3.04 13.16 24.27
CA SER A 25 2.47 12.30 23.23
C SER A 25 2.10 13.12 21.99
N ILE A 26 1.49 14.30 22.21
CA ILE A 26 1.18 15.28 21.16
C ILE A 26 2.46 15.72 20.45
N GLU A 27 3.50 16.08 21.20
CA GLU A 27 4.77 16.55 20.63
C GLU A 27 5.48 15.46 19.84
N ARG A 28 5.47 14.21 20.34
CA ARG A 28 6.02 13.06 19.62
C ARG A 28 5.32 12.84 18.28
N ALA A 29 3.99 12.85 18.27
CA ALA A 29 3.17 12.68 17.08
C ALA A 29 3.34 13.84 16.08
N ARG A 30 3.46 15.10 16.54
CA ARG A 30 3.72 16.27 15.68
C ARG A 30 5.06 16.19 14.95
N LYS A 31 6.09 15.65 15.61
CA LYS A 31 7.43 15.47 15.03
C LYS A 31 7.52 14.28 14.07
N ASP A 32 6.59 13.33 14.16
CA ASP A 32 6.60 12.12 13.35
C ASP A 32 6.35 12.42 11.86
N PRO A 33 7.05 11.75 10.93
CA PRO A 33 6.84 11.92 9.49
C PRO A 33 5.39 11.70 9.03
N HIS A 34 4.60 10.85 9.70
CA HIS A 34 3.19 10.62 9.39
C HIS A 34 2.35 11.89 9.51
N ALA A 35 2.77 12.89 10.30
CA ALA A 35 2.07 14.17 10.44
C ALA A 35 2.23 15.13 9.26
N ARG A 36 3.12 14.85 8.30
CA ARG A 36 3.42 15.81 7.22
C ARG A 36 3.83 15.21 5.88
N ARG A 37 4.19 13.92 5.82
CA ARG A 37 4.69 13.33 4.58
C ARG A 37 3.59 13.20 3.54
N TYR A 38 3.97 13.39 2.28
CA TYR A 38 3.08 13.18 1.14
C TYR A 38 2.77 11.67 0.99
N PRO A 39 1.50 11.27 0.78
CA PRO A 39 1.15 9.89 0.49
C PRO A 39 1.85 9.40 -0.79
N ARG A 40 2.11 8.09 -0.88
CA ARG A 40 2.50 7.48 -2.14
C ARG A 40 1.27 7.35 -3.04
N PRO A 41 1.41 7.09 -4.35
CA PRO A 41 0.27 6.85 -5.25
C PRO A 41 -0.73 5.79 -4.75
N CYS A 42 -0.26 4.86 -3.92
CA CYS A 42 -1.03 3.77 -3.31
C CYS A 42 -1.54 4.07 -1.89
N GLY A 43 -1.46 5.33 -1.42
CA GLY A 43 -1.88 5.76 -0.09
C GLY A 43 -0.73 6.00 0.90
N MET A 44 -1.05 5.97 2.19
CA MET A 44 -0.13 6.22 3.29
C MET A 44 0.41 4.91 3.87
N THR A 45 1.74 4.75 3.90
CA THR A 45 2.39 3.50 4.34
C THR A 45 2.58 3.45 5.86
N ILE A 46 1.73 2.76 6.61
CA ILE A 46 1.84 2.71 8.06
C ILE A 46 2.98 1.77 8.50
N HIS A 47 3.86 2.25 9.37
CA HIS A 47 5.03 1.52 9.85
C HIS A 47 4.73 0.91 11.22
N THR A 48 4.57 -0.42 11.30
CA THR A 48 4.37 -1.13 12.58
C THR A 48 5.67 -1.34 13.35
N GLY A 49 6.81 -1.19 12.66
CA GLY A 49 8.14 -1.27 13.22
C GLY A 49 9.21 -0.68 12.32
N ILE A 50 10.46 -0.88 12.72
CA ILE A 50 11.68 -0.47 12.03
C ILE A 50 12.60 -1.69 11.92
N GLY A 51 12.90 -2.13 10.69
CA GLY A 51 13.71 -3.33 10.44
C GLY A 51 12.89 -4.61 10.25
N CYS A 52 13.56 -5.71 9.89
CA CYS A 52 12.92 -7.02 9.69
C CYS A 52 13.91 -8.16 9.85
N ALA A 53 13.54 -9.21 10.59
CA ALA A 53 14.39 -10.37 10.87
C ALA A 53 14.48 -11.39 9.74
N TYR A 54 13.53 -11.40 8.79
CA TYR A 54 13.41 -12.47 7.79
C TYR A 54 14.55 -12.55 6.78
N SER A 55 15.35 -11.49 6.63
CA SER A 55 16.60 -11.52 5.86
C SER A 55 16.46 -12.06 4.44
N CYS A 56 15.35 -11.73 3.76
CA CYS A 56 15.12 -12.15 2.38
C CYS A 56 16.25 -11.60 1.48
N THR A 57 16.79 -12.44 0.60
CA THR A 57 17.96 -12.10 -0.22
C THR A 57 17.70 -10.90 -1.14
N TYR A 58 16.46 -10.77 -1.60
CA TYR A 58 15.97 -9.66 -2.42
C TYR A 58 15.55 -8.41 -1.63
N CYS A 59 15.61 -8.43 -0.29
CA CYS A 59 15.03 -7.37 0.54
C CYS A 59 15.76 -6.04 0.36
N TYR A 60 14.99 -4.97 0.14
CA TYR A 60 15.54 -3.65 -0.12
C TYR A 60 15.80 -2.83 1.16
N ILE A 61 15.16 -3.17 2.28
CA ILE A 61 15.18 -2.32 3.49
C ILE A 61 16.59 -2.21 4.08
N TYR A 62 17.39 -3.27 4.01
CA TYR A 62 18.77 -3.27 4.52
C TYR A 62 19.65 -2.31 3.73
N ASN A 63 19.35 -2.09 2.44
CA ASN A 63 20.05 -1.10 1.61
C ASN A 63 19.58 0.33 1.88
N MET A 64 18.41 0.50 2.51
CA MET A 64 17.96 1.79 3.04
C MET A 64 18.52 2.06 4.45
N GLY A 65 19.31 1.15 5.02
CA GLY A 65 19.91 1.30 6.35
C GLY A 65 19.06 0.76 7.50
N PHE A 66 17.96 0.04 7.22
CA PHE A 66 17.17 -0.59 8.26
C PHE A 66 17.87 -1.83 8.84
N PRO A 67 17.73 -2.11 10.14
CA PRO A 67 18.38 -3.25 10.79
C PRO A 67 17.70 -4.59 10.49
N HIS A 68 18.44 -5.67 10.68
CA HIS A 68 17.90 -7.04 10.69
C HIS A 68 17.08 -7.32 11.95
N LYS A 69 17.43 -6.72 13.09
CA LYS A 69 16.58 -6.81 14.29
C LYS A 69 15.46 -5.79 14.19
N ALA A 70 14.21 -6.24 14.18
CA ALA A 70 13.07 -5.35 14.18
C ALA A 70 12.87 -4.71 15.56
N GLN A 71 12.35 -3.49 15.56
CA GLN A 71 11.86 -2.81 16.76
C GLN A 71 10.44 -2.31 16.48
N PRO A 72 9.53 -2.30 17.47
CA PRO A 72 8.21 -1.72 17.31
C PRO A 72 8.32 -0.23 16.96
N TYR A 73 7.36 0.28 16.19
CA TYR A 73 7.33 1.70 15.84
C TYR A 73 7.03 2.51 17.10
N PRO A 74 7.63 3.70 17.30
CA PRO A 74 7.53 4.39 18.58
C PRO A 74 6.12 4.91 18.91
N LEU A 75 5.33 5.34 17.92
CA LEU A 75 4.02 5.95 18.17
C LEU A 75 2.96 4.94 18.57
N SER A 76 2.27 5.10 19.70
CA SER A 76 1.06 4.30 20.00
C SER A 76 -0.01 4.47 18.92
N GLY A 77 -1.06 3.65 18.93
CA GLY A 77 -2.18 3.73 17.99
C GLY A 77 -2.85 5.10 18.01
N LYS A 78 -3.08 5.66 19.22
CA LYS A 78 -3.64 7.01 19.37
C LYS A 78 -2.67 8.10 18.90
N GLU A 79 -1.38 7.97 19.18
CA GLU A 79 -0.36 8.92 18.71
C GLU A 79 -0.24 8.90 17.18
N LEU A 80 -0.24 7.72 16.55
CA LEU A 80 -0.25 7.58 15.10
C LEU A 80 -1.51 8.20 14.50
N LEU A 81 -2.68 7.90 15.08
CA LEU A 81 -3.93 8.47 14.61
C LEU A 81 -3.92 9.99 14.69
N TYR A 82 -3.45 10.54 15.81
CA TYR A 82 -3.29 11.99 15.97
C TYR A 82 -2.34 12.57 14.91
N ALA A 83 -1.18 11.95 14.67
CA ALA A 83 -0.29 12.35 13.59
C ALA A 83 -1.00 12.37 12.22
N LEU A 84 -1.79 11.35 11.89
CA LEU A 84 -2.57 11.31 10.64
C LEU A 84 -3.64 12.41 10.60
N THR A 85 -4.23 12.80 11.74
CA THR A 85 -5.14 13.96 11.79
C THR A 85 -4.43 15.28 11.49
N LEU A 86 -3.13 15.40 11.74
CA LEU A 86 -2.34 16.59 11.42
C LEU A 86 -1.93 16.65 9.95
N ASN A 87 -1.81 15.49 9.28
CA ASN A 87 -1.27 15.41 7.92
C ASN A 87 -2.17 16.08 6.88
N PRO A 88 -1.74 17.15 6.18
CA PRO A 88 -2.63 17.93 5.29
C PRO A 88 -3.11 17.15 4.05
N TYR A 89 -2.52 16.01 3.74
CA TYR A 89 -2.80 15.19 2.55
C TYR A 89 -3.68 13.95 2.86
N VAL A 90 -3.99 13.69 4.13
CA VAL A 90 -4.74 12.50 4.55
C VAL A 90 -6.22 12.81 4.72
N VAL A 91 -7.07 11.93 4.18
CA VAL A 91 -8.52 11.92 4.36
C VAL A 91 -8.87 10.76 5.28
N LEU A 92 -9.58 11.02 6.38
CA LEU A 92 -10.01 9.99 7.32
C LEU A 92 -11.49 9.63 7.11
N GLY A 93 -11.86 8.42 7.49
CA GLY A 93 -13.21 7.89 7.38
C GLY A 93 -13.41 6.92 6.20
N PRO A 94 -14.61 6.36 6.04
CA PRO A 94 -14.94 5.45 4.94
C PRO A 94 -14.62 6.03 3.56
N GLY A 95 -13.89 5.28 2.75
CA GLY A 95 -13.47 5.71 1.40
C GLY A 95 -12.32 6.73 1.38
N GLY A 96 -11.83 7.17 2.54
CA GLY A 96 -10.69 8.09 2.68
C GLY A 96 -9.34 7.45 2.31
N THR A 97 -8.24 8.08 2.70
CA THR A 97 -6.88 7.64 2.35
C THR A 97 -6.65 6.16 2.64
N MET A 98 -6.10 5.44 1.66
CA MET A 98 -5.69 4.04 1.84
C MET A 98 -4.50 3.95 2.80
N PHE A 99 -4.54 3.00 3.73
CA PHE A 99 -3.44 2.68 4.64
C PHE A 99 -2.82 1.33 4.27
N ALA A 100 -1.50 1.28 4.22
CA ALA A 100 -0.74 0.09 3.83
C ALA A 100 0.35 -0.23 4.85
N MET A 101 0.25 -1.38 5.52
CA MET A 101 1.23 -1.92 6.45
C MET A 101 2.10 -2.99 5.77
N GLY A 102 3.34 -3.16 6.24
CA GLY A 102 4.27 -4.17 5.69
C GLY A 102 5.23 -3.63 4.63
N SER A 103 5.62 -2.35 4.74
CA SER A 103 6.56 -1.72 3.80
C SER A 103 8.02 -1.92 4.20
N VAL A 104 8.44 -1.35 5.34
CA VAL A 104 9.85 -1.38 5.81
C VAL A 104 10.10 -2.39 6.93
N THR A 105 9.05 -3.08 7.36
CA THR A 105 9.05 -4.05 8.46
C THR A 105 7.99 -5.10 8.20
N GLU A 106 8.26 -6.35 8.59
CA GLU A 106 7.25 -7.41 8.65
C GLU A 106 6.28 -7.12 9.81
N PRO A 107 4.97 -6.94 9.56
CA PRO A 107 4.05 -6.47 10.59
C PRO A 107 3.95 -7.36 11.81
N PHE A 108 4.04 -8.67 11.65
CA PHE A 108 3.72 -9.62 12.71
C PHE A 108 4.92 -10.41 13.25
N LEU A 109 6.12 -9.82 13.22
CA LEU A 109 7.23 -10.32 14.03
C LEU A 109 6.87 -10.28 15.52
N PRO A 110 7.52 -11.10 16.38
CA PRO A 110 7.31 -11.06 17.82
C PRO A 110 7.41 -9.64 18.41
N GLU A 111 8.33 -8.83 17.90
CA GLU A 111 8.57 -7.45 18.37
C GLU A 111 7.54 -6.44 17.87
N THR A 112 6.77 -6.74 16.82
CA THR A 112 5.94 -5.75 16.11
C THR A 112 4.46 -6.12 16.01
N ARG A 113 4.10 -7.39 16.26
CA ARG A 113 2.73 -7.90 16.10
C ARG A 113 1.70 -7.17 16.98
N ASP A 114 2.10 -6.77 18.19
CA ASP A 114 1.19 -6.06 19.11
C ASP A 114 0.93 -4.63 18.61
N ARG A 115 1.96 -3.95 18.10
CA ARG A 115 1.81 -2.64 17.45
C ARG A 115 0.99 -2.74 16.16
N ALA A 116 1.13 -3.84 15.41
CA ALA A 116 0.33 -4.09 14.22
C ALA A 116 -1.16 -4.27 14.57
N LEU A 117 -1.50 -5.08 15.59
CA LEU A 117 -2.88 -5.22 16.05
C LEU A 117 -3.47 -3.91 16.55
N GLU A 118 -2.72 -3.17 17.37
CA GLU A 118 -3.13 -1.84 17.87
C GLU A 118 -3.46 -0.87 16.72
N TYR A 119 -2.64 -0.88 15.66
CA TYR A 119 -2.90 -0.05 14.48
C TYR A 119 -4.07 -0.55 13.64
N ILE A 120 -4.25 -1.87 13.52
CA ILE A 120 -5.40 -2.46 12.82
C ILE A 120 -6.69 -2.07 13.54
N GLU A 121 -6.72 -2.11 14.87
CA GLU A 121 -7.85 -1.66 15.69
C GLU A 121 -8.18 -0.19 15.46
N VAL A 122 -7.20 0.68 15.68
CA VAL A 122 -7.43 2.13 15.61
C VAL A 122 -7.77 2.59 14.19
N LEU A 123 -7.07 2.11 13.17
CA LEU A 123 -7.33 2.51 11.78
C LEU A 123 -8.55 1.82 11.18
N GLY A 124 -8.80 0.56 11.56
CA GLY A 124 -9.98 -0.21 11.14
C GLY A 124 -11.27 0.45 11.62
N SER A 125 -11.28 0.98 12.84
CA SER A 125 -12.43 1.73 13.39
C SER A 125 -12.85 2.96 12.58
N LEU A 126 -11.95 3.53 11.77
CA LEU A 126 -12.25 4.67 10.90
C LEU A 126 -12.96 4.26 9.61
N GLY A 127 -12.90 2.99 9.23
CA GLY A 127 -13.39 2.50 7.94
C GLY A 127 -12.53 2.93 6.74
N ASN A 128 -11.35 3.49 6.96
CA ASN A 128 -10.38 3.71 5.89
C ASN A 128 -9.98 2.36 5.24
N PRO A 129 -9.75 2.30 3.92
CA PRO A 129 -9.23 1.07 3.30
C PRO A 129 -7.88 0.68 3.89
N LEU A 130 -7.81 -0.48 4.52
CA LEU A 130 -6.64 -0.97 5.23
C LEU A 130 -6.08 -2.22 4.57
N GLN A 131 -4.78 -2.20 4.29
CA GLN A 131 -4.05 -3.32 3.70
C GLN A 131 -2.86 -3.68 4.59
N VAL A 132 -2.63 -4.97 4.77
CA VAL A 132 -1.39 -5.50 5.39
C VAL A 132 -0.71 -6.45 4.42
N SER A 133 0.61 -6.37 4.29
CA SER A 133 1.40 -7.32 3.49
C SER A 133 2.37 -8.03 4.41
N SER A 134 2.34 -9.35 4.37
CA SER A 134 2.96 -10.22 5.38
C SER A 134 3.58 -11.44 4.74
N LYS A 135 4.52 -12.06 5.47
CA LYS A 135 4.97 -13.45 5.31
C LYS A 135 4.71 -14.30 6.57
N SER A 136 4.18 -13.67 7.61
CA SER A 136 3.96 -14.27 8.93
C SER A 136 2.73 -15.18 8.92
N VAL A 137 2.84 -16.29 9.65
CA VAL A 137 1.70 -17.17 9.94
C VAL A 137 1.24 -16.91 11.36
N LEU A 138 -0.06 -16.64 11.53
CA LEU A 138 -0.66 -16.31 12.82
C LEU A 138 -1.54 -17.43 13.36
N ASN A 139 -1.77 -17.45 14.66
CA ASN A 139 -2.76 -18.34 15.27
C ASN A 139 -4.19 -17.79 15.08
N ASP A 140 -5.19 -18.60 15.43
CA ASP A 140 -6.60 -18.25 15.20
C ASP A 140 -7.10 -17.09 16.08
N GLU A 141 -6.47 -16.83 17.23
CA GLU A 141 -6.76 -15.67 18.07
C GLU A 141 -6.45 -14.36 17.34
N TYR A 142 -5.26 -14.27 16.73
CA TYR A 142 -4.87 -13.12 15.92
C TYR A 142 -5.77 -12.97 14.69
N ILE A 143 -6.14 -14.06 14.02
CA ILE A 143 -7.08 -14.04 12.88
C ILE A 143 -8.42 -13.42 13.32
N THR A 144 -8.95 -13.88 14.46
CA THR A 144 -10.22 -13.40 15.02
C THR A 144 -10.16 -11.90 15.31
N LYS A 145 -9.11 -11.44 16.01
CA LYS A 145 -8.89 -10.02 16.31
C LYS A 145 -8.77 -9.17 15.05
N ILE A 146 -8.00 -9.61 14.06
CA ILE A 146 -7.86 -8.88 12.78
C ILE A 146 -9.22 -8.73 12.09
N LYS A 147 -10.03 -9.79 12.05
CA LYS A 147 -11.35 -9.75 11.43
C LYS A 147 -12.31 -8.82 12.17
N GLU A 148 -12.28 -8.84 13.50
CA GLU A 148 -13.10 -7.98 14.35
C GLU A 148 -12.74 -6.50 14.16
N TYR A 149 -11.45 -6.18 14.25
CA TYR A 149 -10.95 -4.81 14.18
C TYR A 149 -11.04 -4.18 12.79
N ALA A 150 -10.85 -4.97 11.74
CA ALA A 150 -10.86 -4.49 10.37
C ALA A 150 -11.56 -5.48 9.43
N PRO A 151 -12.91 -5.51 9.41
CA PRO A 151 -13.69 -6.52 8.68
C PRO A 151 -13.48 -6.50 7.17
N HIS A 152 -13.00 -5.39 6.62
CA HIS A 152 -12.71 -5.16 5.21
C HIS A 152 -11.20 -5.12 4.88
N ILE A 153 -10.34 -5.54 5.82
CA ILE A 153 -8.89 -5.53 5.60
C ILE A 153 -8.51 -6.36 4.36
N SER A 154 -7.63 -5.82 3.53
CA SER A 154 -6.94 -6.54 2.46
C SER A 154 -5.69 -7.19 3.02
N PHE A 155 -5.72 -8.49 3.25
CA PHE A 155 -4.58 -9.25 3.72
C PHE A 155 -3.79 -9.83 2.53
N LEU A 156 -2.59 -9.32 2.29
CA LEU A 156 -1.72 -9.74 1.20
C LEU A 156 -0.62 -10.65 1.74
N GLU A 157 -0.78 -11.96 1.56
CA GLU A 157 0.19 -12.95 2.03
C GLU A 157 1.19 -13.29 0.92
N THR A 158 2.48 -13.16 1.22
CA THR A 158 3.54 -13.23 0.21
C THR A 158 4.03 -14.66 0.00
N VAL A 159 3.88 -15.17 -1.22
CA VAL A 159 4.49 -16.42 -1.68
C VAL A 159 5.08 -16.17 -3.06
N VAL A 160 6.40 -16.30 -3.19
CA VAL A 160 7.16 -16.02 -4.42
C VAL A 160 7.99 -17.20 -4.91
N CYS A 161 8.10 -18.26 -4.11
CA CYS A 161 8.83 -19.48 -4.40
C CYS A 161 8.42 -20.59 -3.42
N ILE A 162 8.46 -21.84 -3.87
CA ILE A 162 8.26 -23.04 -3.04
C ILE A 162 9.58 -23.82 -2.94
N ARG A 163 10.27 -24.05 -4.07
CA ARG A 163 11.42 -24.98 -4.15
C ARG A 163 12.69 -24.44 -3.49
N ASP A 164 13.03 -23.18 -3.77
CA ASP A 164 14.27 -22.53 -3.30
C ASP A 164 14.03 -21.59 -2.11
N CYS A 165 12.93 -21.77 -1.36
CA CYS A 165 12.48 -20.81 -0.34
C CYS A 165 13.54 -20.48 0.72
N ARG A 166 14.36 -21.45 1.15
CA ARG A 166 15.44 -21.22 2.13
C ARG A 166 16.60 -20.38 1.58
N LYS A 167 16.82 -20.35 0.27
CA LYS A 167 17.81 -19.46 -0.36
C LYS A 167 17.27 -18.04 -0.54
N ILE A 168 15.97 -17.93 -0.83
CA ILE A 168 15.31 -16.67 -1.15
C ILE A 168 14.86 -15.92 0.11
N GLU A 169 14.28 -16.64 1.06
CA GLU A 169 13.63 -16.13 2.28
C GLU A 169 14.03 -17.00 3.49
N PRO A 170 15.32 -17.04 3.86
CA PRO A 170 15.89 -18.05 4.77
C PRO A 170 15.19 -18.13 6.14
N LEU A 171 14.81 -16.98 6.68
CA LEU A 171 14.27 -16.85 8.04
C LEU A 171 12.76 -16.52 8.06
N ALA A 172 12.08 -16.53 6.91
CA ALA A 172 10.63 -16.39 6.85
C ALA A 172 9.95 -17.77 7.05
N PRO A 173 8.67 -17.82 7.46
CA PRO A 173 7.91 -19.07 7.55
C PRO A 173 7.89 -19.85 6.24
N ASP A 174 7.71 -21.16 6.29
CA ASP A 174 7.64 -21.98 5.07
C ASP A 174 6.48 -21.53 4.15
N PRO A 175 6.69 -21.42 2.82
CA PRO A 175 5.63 -21.00 1.90
C PRO A 175 4.39 -21.91 1.93
N MET A 176 4.52 -23.21 2.23
CA MET A 176 3.37 -24.10 2.35
C MET A 176 2.53 -23.76 3.59
N ASN A 177 3.18 -23.41 4.70
CA ASN A 177 2.48 -22.94 5.90
C ASN A 177 1.76 -21.60 5.66
N ARG A 178 2.33 -20.74 4.80
CA ARG A 178 1.68 -19.49 4.39
C ARG A 178 0.44 -19.75 3.53
N LEU A 179 0.50 -20.69 2.58
CA LEU A 179 -0.65 -21.10 1.78
C LEU A 179 -1.78 -21.69 2.66
N GLU A 180 -1.43 -22.56 3.62
CA GLU A 180 -2.42 -23.07 4.59
C GLU A 180 -3.03 -21.93 5.44
N PHE A 181 -2.19 -20.99 5.90
CA PHE A 181 -2.65 -19.81 6.63
C PHE A 181 -3.60 -18.94 5.81
N MET A 182 -3.35 -18.76 4.52
CA MET A 182 -4.29 -18.08 3.62
C MET A 182 -5.66 -18.76 3.63
N GLY A 183 -5.72 -20.10 3.63
CA GLY A 183 -6.98 -20.84 3.76
C GLY A 183 -7.72 -20.56 5.07
N ARG A 184 -6.99 -20.47 6.18
CA ARG A 184 -7.58 -20.11 7.49
C ARG A 184 -8.14 -18.68 7.50
N LEU A 185 -7.41 -17.73 6.92
CA LEU A 185 -7.88 -16.35 6.75
C LEU A 185 -9.13 -16.26 5.86
N VAL A 186 -9.15 -16.99 4.74
CA VAL A 186 -10.32 -17.07 3.84
C VAL A 186 -11.53 -17.66 4.57
N LYS A 187 -11.34 -18.74 5.34
CA LYS A 187 -12.39 -19.37 6.14
C LYS A 187 -12.96 -18.43 7.22
N ALA A 188 -12.14 -17.54 7.76
CA ALA A 188 -12.55 -16.48 8.68
C ALA A 188 -13.25 -15.28 7.99
N GLY A 189 -13.39 -15.31 6.65
CA GLY A 189 -14.02 -14.25 5.88
C GLY A 189 -13.18 -12.98 5.73
N ILE A 190 -11.85 -13.09 5.87
CA ILE A 190 -10.91 -11.98 5.57
C ILE A 190 -10.68 -11.93 4.06
N ASN A 191 -10.55 -10.73 3.48
CA ASN A 191 -10.17 -10.59 2.08
C ASN A 191 -8.68 -10.91 1.92
N VAL A 192 -8.38 -12.08 1.36
CA VAL A 192 -6.99 -12.55 1.17
C VAL A 192 -6.58 -12.46 -0.29
N GLY A 193 -5.40 -11.92 -0.54
CA GLY A 193 -4.75 -11.93 -1.84
C GLY A 193 -3.39 -12.63 -1.79
N LEU A 194 -3.09 -13.43 -2.81
CA LEU A 194 -1.75 -13.94 -3.07
C LEU A 194 -0.86 -12.77 -3.50
N PHE A 195 0.18 -12.47 -2.73
CA PHE A 195 1.10 -11.41 -3.04
C PHE A 195 2.38 -11.96 -3.66
N MET A 196 2.37 -12.11 -4.98
CA MET A 196 3.54 -12.58 -5.72
C MET A 196 4.44 -11.38 -6.07
N ARG A 197 5.10 -10.85 -5.03
CA ARG A 197 6.00 -9.70 -5.12
C ARG A 197 7.22 -9.88 -4.21
N PRO A 198 8.44 -9.86 -4.76
CA PRO A 198 8.76 -9.61 -6.17
C PRO A 198 8.67 -10.88 -7.06
N ILE A 199 8.47 -10.68 -8.36
CA ILE A 199 8.73 -11.69 -9.40
C ILE A 199 10.25 -11.78 -9.61
N ILE A 200 10.83 -12.91 -9.27
CA ILE A 200 12.27 -13.20 -9.38
C ILE A 200 12.48 -14.16 -10.56
N PRO A 201 13.16 -13.74 -11.65
CA PRO A 201 13.40 -14.60 -12.81
C PRO A 201 14.10 -15.92 -12.47
N GLY A 202 13.62 -17.02 -13.05
CA GLY A 202 14.11 -18.38 -12.82
C GLY A 202 13.66 -19.01 -11.50
N ILE A 203 12.94 -18.24 -10.66
CA ILE A 203 12.48 -18.68 -9.34
C ILE A 203 10.96 -18.57 -9.27
N THR A 204 10.43 -17.36 -9.37
CA THR A 204 8.99 -17.11 -9.22
C THR A 204 8.22 -17.62 -10.42
N ASP A 205 8.67 -17.36 -11.64
CA ASP A 205 8.05 -17.85 -12.87
C ASP A 205 8.07 -19.38 -12.96
N ARG A 206 9.17 -20.02 -12.52
CA ARG A 206 9.26 -21.48 -12.45
C ARG A 206 8.22 -22.09 -11.51
N ASP A 207 8.00 -21.48 -10.35
CA ASP A 207 7.08 -21.98 -9.33
C ASP A 207 5.65 -21.41 -9.47
N ALA A 208 5.42 -20.44 -10.38
CA ALA A 208 4.19 -19.64 -10.41
C ALA A 208 2.92 -20.47 -10.61
N LYS A 209 2.92 -21.43 -11.53
CA LYS A 209 1.74 -22.25 -11.82
C LYS A 209 1.30 -23.03 -10.58
N GLU A 210 2.24 -23.67 -9.90
CA GLU A 210 1.98 -24.45 -8.69
C GLU A 210 1.53 -23.56 -7.52
N ILE A 211 2.17 -22.39 -7.32
CA ILE A 211 1.73 -21.42 -6.31
C ILE A 211 0.29 -20.97 -6.58
N LEU A 212 -0.06 -20.70 -7.84
CA LEU A 212 -1.42 -20.31 -8.24
C LEU A 212 -2.42 -21.45 -8.01
N GLU A 213 -2.06 -22.70 -8.30
CA GLU A 213 -2.91 -23.88 -8.08
C GLU A 213 -3.23 -24.03 -6.59
N LEU A 214 -2.19 -24.02 -5.75
CA LEU A 214 -2.33 -24.16 -4.30
C LEU A 214 -3.09 -22.98 -3.68
N ALA A 215 -2.83 -21.74 -4.12
CA ALA A 215 -3.56 -20.56 -3.64
C ALA A 215 -5.06 -20.66 -3.98
N ARG A 216 -5.39 -21.19 -5.16
CA ARG A 216 -6.79 -21.38 -5.58
C ARG A 216 -7.47 -22.45 -4.73
N GLU A 217 -6.78 -23.54 -4.44
CA GLU A 217 -7.31 -24.65 -3.62
C GLU A 217 -7.70 -24.20 -2.21
N VAL A 218 -6.97 -23.25 -1.64
CA VAL A 218 -7.30 -22.65 -0.32
C VAL A 218 -8.30 -21.49 -0.41
N GLY A 219 -8.87 -21.24 -1.59
CA GLY A 219 -9.98 -20.29 -1.79
C GLY A 219 -9.57 -18.84 -2.06
N VAL A 220 -8.30 -18.57 -2.33
CA VAL A 220 -7.82 -17.22 -2.70
C VAL A 220 -8.32 -16.87 -4.10
N LYS A 221 -8.79 -15.64 -4.28
CA LYS A 221 -9.38 -15.16 -5.55
C LYS A 221 -8.64 -14.00 -6.19
N THR A 222 -7.66 -13.43 -5.50
CA THR A 222 -6.97 -12.22 -5.93
C THR A 222 -5.46 -12.46 -5.90
N VAL A 223 -4.76 -12.02 -6.95
CA VAL A 223 -3.29 -12.06 -7.06
C VAL A 223 -2.78 -10.65 -7.30
N VAL A 224 -1.78 -10.25 -6.53
CA VAL A 224 -1.06 -8.99 -6.74
C VAL A 224 0.35 -9.30 -7.22
N LEU A 225 0.70 -8.79 -8.40
CA LEU A 225 2.01 -9.01 -9.02
C LEU A 225 2.90 -7.79 -8.88
N GLY A 226 4.18 -7.99 -8.56
CA GLY A 226 5.14 -6.89 -8.51
C GLY A 226 6.52 -7.25 -9.02
N THR A 227 7.08 -6.38 -9.84
CA THR A 227 8.41 -6.54 -10.42
C THR A 227 9.49 -6.42 -9.35
N LEU A 228 10.52 -7.27 -9.42
CA LEU A 228 11.72 -7.13 -8.61
C LEU A 228 12.39 -5.78 -8.87
N ARG A 229 12.74 -5.09 -7.80
CA ARG A 229 13.57 -3.89 -7.86
C ARG A 229 14.92 -4.20 -7.24
N ILE A 230 15.98 -3.74 -7.89
CA ILE A 230 17.35 -4.05 -7.50
C ILE A 230 18.16 -2.77 -7.31
N THR A 231 19.16 -2.87 -6.45
CA THR A 231 20.33 -2.00 -6.37
C THR A 231 21.55 -2.88 -6.69
N LYS A 232 22.74 -2.27 -6.79
CA LYS A 232 23.99 -3.06 -6.93
C LYS A 232 24.11 -4.14 -5.85
N ASN A 233 23.78 -3.81 -4.59
CA ASN A 233 23.92 -4.74 -3.48
C ASN A 233 22.88 -5.87 -3.52
N ILE A 234 21.63 -5.58 -3.90
CA ILE A 234 20.60 -6.62 -4.08
C ILE A 234 21.03 -7.59 -5.18
N TYR A 235 21.49 -7.05 -6.31
CA TYR A 235 21.98 -7.85 -7.42
C TYR A 235 23.17 -8.73 -7.00
N THR A 236 24.16 -8.20 -6.27
CA THR A 236 25.28 -9.00 -5.74
C THR A 236 24.82 -10.14 -4.85
N ARG A 237 23.86 -9.92 -3.94
CA ARG A 237 23.32 -10.98 -3.06
C ARG A 237 22.56 -12.06 -3.84
N LEU A 238 21.79 -11.67 -4.86
CA LEU A 238 21.09 -12.63 -5.71
C LEU A 238 22.09 -13.45 -6.55
N ARG A 239 23.11 -12.80 -7.09
CA ARG A 239 24.18 -13.47 -7.85
C ARG A 239 24.95 -14.47 -6.99
N SER A 240 25.22 -14.15 -5.71
CA SER A 240 25.93 -15.07 -4.81
C SER A 240 25.17 -16.35 -4.48
N ILE A 241 23.85 -16.39 -4.73
CA ILE A 241 23.03 -17.60 -4.58
C ILE A 241 22.65 -18.23 -5.94
N GLY A 242 23.34 -17.85 -7.03
CA GLY A 242 23.18 -18.43 -8.35
C GLY A 242 22.08 -17.80 -9.22
N ILE A 243 21.51 -16.67 -8.83
CA ILE A 243 20.49 -15.96 -9.62
C ILE A 243 21.17 -14.89 -10.46
N ASN A 244 21.33 -15.14 -11.76
CA ASN A 244 21.86 -14.15 -12.70
C ASN A 244 20.72 -13.33 -13.33
N LEU A 245 20.88 -12.00 -13.35
CA LEU A 245 19.93 -11.03 -13.90
C LEU A 245 20.53 -10.16 -15.00
N ASP A 246 21.71 -10.50 -15.55
CA ASP A 246 22.45 -9.67 -16.52
C ASP A 246 21.58 -9.23 -17.71
N ASP A 247 20.85 -10.16 -18.33
CA ASP A 247 19.96 -9.88 -19.47
C ASP A 247 18.68 -9.12 -19.06
N ARG A 248 18.41 -9.01 -17.76
CA ARG A 248 17.23 -8.40 -17.16
C ARG A 248 17.53 -7.00 -16.60
N LEU A 249 18.78 -6.55 -16.59
CA LEU A 249 19.16 -5.26 -16.01
C LEU A 249 18.61 -4.10 -16.86
N PRO A 250 17.96 -3.08 -16.25
CA PRO A 250 17.42 -1.95 -17.00
C PRO A 250 18.52 -1.04 -17.57
N THR A 251 19.68 -1.01 -16.91
CA THR A 251 20.86 -0.20 -17.26
C THR A 251 22.13 -0.99 -17.02
N SER A 252 23.23 -0.60 -17.69
CA SER A 252 24.55 -1.23 -17.53
C SER A 252 25.24 -0.91 -16.20
N ARG A 253 24.77 0.10 -15.45
CA ARG A 253 25.36 0.53 -14.18
C ARG A 253 24.30 0.71 -13.11
N LEU A 254 24.27 -0.21 -12.15
CA LEU A 254 23.40 -0.14 -10.98
C LEU A 254 23.99 0.79 -9.91
N GLY A 255 23.18 1.73 -9.45
CA GLY A 255 23.51 2.65 -8.36
C GLY A 255 22.96 2.22 -7.00
N ARG A 256 22.80 3.22 -6.12
CA ARG A 256 22.14 3.09 -4.81
C ARG A 256 20.61 3.15 -4.91
N GLU A 257 20.07 3.75 -5.97
CA GLU A 257 18.63 3.81 -6.21
C GLU A 257 18.09 2.47 -6.69
N GLN A 258 16.89 2.14 -6.24
CA GLN A 258 16.19 0.93 -6.67
C GLN A 258 15.62 1.12 -8.07
N VAL A 259 15.98 0.25 -9.01
CA VAL A 259 15.44 0.21 -10.37
C VAL A 259 14.72 -1.12 -10.62
N PRO A 260 13.58 -1.14 -11.33
CA PRO A 260 12.92 -2.39 -11.71
C PRO A 260 13.76 -3.15 -12.74
N ILE A 261 13.76 -4.48 -12.66
CA ILE A 261 14.30 -5.32 -13.74
C ILE A 261 13.33 -5.36 -14.93
N ARG A 262 13.84 -5.71 -16.12
CA ARG A 262 13.02 -6.04 -17.29
C ARG A 262 12.36 -7.41 -17.08
N ALA A 263 11.09 -7.41 -16.66
CA ALA A 263 10.35 -8.64 -16.39
C ALA A 263 8.88 -8.56 -16.80
N ARG A 264 8.56 -7.74 -17.80
CA ARG A 264 7.19 -7.61 -18.33
C ARG A 264 6.69 -8.93 -18.89
N ASP A 265 7.51 -9.59 -19.69
CA ASP A 265 7.27 -10.93 -20.24
C ASP A 265 6.85 -11.93 -19.15
N LEU A 266 7.61 -11.98 -18.05
CA LEU A 266 7.31 -12.86 -16.92
C LEU A 266 6.03 -12.45 -16.20
N LYS A 267 5.85 -11.14 -15.97
CA LYS A 267 4.67 -10.61 -15.28
C LYS A 267 3.40 -10.88 -16.09
N ASP A 268 3.42 -10.64 -17.40
CA ASP A 268 2.30 -10.86 -18.30
C ASP A 268 1.98 -12.35 -18.41
N TRP A 269 3.00 -13.21 -18.46
CA TRP A 269 2.80 -14.66 -18.46
C TRP A 269 2.15 -15.14 -17.16
N ILE A 270 2.66 -14.73 -15.98
CA ILE A 270 2.05 -15.06 -14.68
C ILE A 270 0.62 -14.51 -14.59
N ALA A 271 0.40 -13.27 -15.02
CA ALA A 271 -0.93 -12.66 -15.04
C ALA A 271 -1.90 -13.42 -15.94
N GLY A 272 -1.44 -13.88 -17.11
CA GLY A 272 -2.20 -14.76 -18.01
C GLY A 272 -2.62 -16.05 -17.32
N LYS A 273 -1.67 -16.75 -16.68
CA LYS A 273 -1.95 -17.98 -15.94
C LYS A 273 -2.91 -17.77 -14.77
N ALA A 274 -2.73 -16.70 -14.01
CA ALA A 274 -3.65 -16.35 -12.94
C ALA A 274 -5.08 -16.11 -13.49
N ARG A 275 -5.23 -15.39 -14.60
CA ARG A 275 -6.55 -15.16 -15.22
C ARG A 275 -7.18 -16.43 -15.77
N GLU A 276 -6.40 -17.29 -16.44
CA GLU A 276 -6.86 -18.62 -16.91
C GLU A 276 -7.45 -19.45 -15.75
N MET A 277 -6.91 -19.27 -14.55
CA MET A 277 -7.34 -19.98 -13.34
C MET A 277 -8.45 -19.26 -12.55
N GLY A 278 -8.96 -18.13 -13.06
CA GLY A 278 -10.07 -17.38 -12.48
C GLY A 278 -9.68 -16.35 -11.43
N PHE A 279 -8.40 -16.03 -11.26
CA PHE A 279 -7.96 -14.98 -10.34
C PHE A 279 -8.24 -13.58 -10.90
N ARG A 280 -8.61 -12.67 -9.99
CA ARG A 280 -8.52 -11.23 -10.22
C ARG A 280 -7.06 -10.80 -10.05
N VAL A 281 -6.49 -10.17 -11.06
CA VAL A 281 -5.06 -9.79 -11.07
C VAL A 281 -4.92 -8.29 -10.93
N TYR A 282 -4.12 -7.86 -9.95
CA TYR A 282 -3.77 -6.45 -9.75
C TYR A 282 -2.28 -6.19 -9.93
N GLU A 283 -1.98 -5.07 -10.58
CA GLU A 283 -0.63 -4.55 -10.81
C GLU A 283 0.01 -3.97 -9.54
N ALA A 284 -0.81 -3.60 -8.56
CA ALA A 284 -0.39 -2.95 -7.32
C ALA A 284 -1.31 -3.33 -6.15
N ALA A 285 -0.72 -3.35 -4.94
CA ALA A 285 -1.41 -3.70 -3.69
C ALA A 285 -2.64 -2.83 -3.40
N CYS A 286 -2.65 -1.57 -3.84
CA CYS A 286 -3.81 -0.69 -3.67
C CYS A 286 -5.04 -1.19 -4.45
N GLY A 287 -4.88 -1.91 -5.56
CA GLY A 287 -6.00 -2.48 -6.30
C GLY A 287 -6.78 -3.50 -5.46
N ALA A 288 -6.06 -4.40 -4.80
CA ALA A 288 -6.65 -5.36 -3.87
C ALA A 288 -7.26 -4.67 -2.62
N ASN A 289 -6.63 -3.60 -2.12
CA ASN A 289 -7.18 -2.81 -1.02
C ASN A 289 -8.52 -2.13 -1.38
N ILE A 290 -8.58 -1.51 -2.57
CA ILE A 290 -9.80 -0.89 -3.10
C ILE A 290 -10.92 -1.93 -3.25
N GLU A 291 -10.59 -3.11 -3.77
CA GLU A 291 -11.55 -4.21 -3.89
C GLU A 291 -12.05 -4.71 -2.53
N ALA A 292 -11.15 -4.98 -1.58
CA ALA A 292 -11.51 -5.45 -0.24
C ALA A 292 -12.40 -4.44 0.51
N ALA A 293 -12.17 -3.14 0.29
CA ALA A 293 -12.98 -2.06 0.84
C ALA A 293 -14.32 -1.83 0.09
N GLY A 294 -14.61 -2.57 -0.98
CA GLY A 294 -15.84 -2.43 -1.76
C GLY A 294 -15.93 -1.11 -2.53
N LEU A 295 -14.80 -0.55 -2.95
CA LEU A 295 -14.69 0.74 -3.62
C LEU A 295 -14.38 0.59 -5.11
N GLY A 296 -14.55 1.69 -5.85
CA GLY A 296 -14.05 1.85 -7.22
C GLY A 296 -12.89 2.84 -7.27
N CYS A 297 -11.93 2.63 -8.17
CA CYS A 297 -10.84 3.57 -8.39
C CYS A 297 -10.36 3.61 -9.84
N TRP A 298 -10.22 4.83 -10.38
CA TRP A 298 -9.64 5.11 -11.70
C TRP A 298 -8.56 6.20 -11.65
N ALA A 299 -7.87 6.32 -10.52
CA ALA A 299 -6.95 7.42 -10.25
C ALA A 299 -5.60 7.35 -11.01
N CYS A 300 -5.31 6.26 -11.71
CA CYS A 300 -4.06 6.10 -12.44
C CYS A 300 -4.18 5.09 -13.59
N ARG A 301 -3.10 4.96 -14.35
CA ARG A 301 -2.95 4.05 -15.51
C ARG A 301 -3.11 2.55 -15.23
N TRP A 302 -2.95 2.13 -13.98
CA TRP A 302 -3.14 0.73 -13.59
C TRP A 302 -4.59 0.32 -13.42
N GLY A 303 -5.45 1.29 -13.14
CA GLY A 303 -6.87 1.05 -13.01
C GLY A 303 -7.53 0.84 -14.38
N PRO A 304 -8.83 0.48 -14.39
CA PRO A 304 -9.72 0.54 -13.23
C PRO A 304 -9.48 -0.55 -12.17
N CYS A 305 -9.71 -0.21 -10.91
CA CYS A 305 -9.64 -1.14 -9.78
C CYS A 305 -11.00 -1.19 -9.03
N GLY A 306 -11.34 -2.35 -8.48
CA GLY A 306 -12.60 -2.57 -7.77
C GLY A 306 -13.84 -2.37 -8.65
N ASP A 307 -14.92 -1.87 -8.06
CA ASP A 307 -16.21 -1.66 -8.73
C ASP A 307 -16.40 -0.19 -9.15
N LEU A 308 -16.31 0.09 -10.45
CA LEU A 308 -16.46 1.45 -10.97
C LEU A 308 -17.84 2.07 -10.72
N SER A 309 -18.88 1.28 -10.49
CA SER A 309 -20.19 1.81 -10.09
C SER A 309 -20.17 2.45 -8.70
N LYS A 310 -19.13 2.14 -7.90
CA LYS A 310 -18.86 2.71 -6.58
C LYS A 310 -17.93 3.92 -6.63
N LEU A 311 -17.59 4.42 -7.81
CA LEU A 311 -16.85 5.68 -7.89
C LEU A 311 -17.68 6.81 -7.25
N PRO A 312 -17.08 7.63 -6.37
CA PRO A 312 -17.79 8.74 -5.74
C PRO A 312 -18.42 9.67 -6.79
N ASN A 313 -19.71 9.96 -6.63
CA ASN A 313 -20.38 10.96 -7.46
C ASN A 313 -19.97 12.36 -6.99
N VAL A 314 -19.57 13.20 -7.95
CA VAL A 314 -19.10 14.56 -7.72
C VAL A 314 -19.48 15.42 -8.92
N ASP A 315 -19.87 16.66 -8.66
CA ASP A 315 -20.05 17.68 -9.68
C ASP A 315 -19.03 18.83 -9.51
N ALA A 316 -19.02 19.77 -10.45
CA ALA A 316 -18.08 20.89 -10.40
C ALA A 316 -18.34 21.83 -9.22
N ARG A 317 -19.59 21.90 -8.73
CA ARG A 317 -19.99 22.76 -7.61
C ARG A 317 -19.41 22.22 -6.31
N ASP A 318 -19.49 20.92 -6.07
CA ASP A 318 -18.90 20.24 -4.91
C ASP A 318 -17.40 20.57 -4.79
N VAL A 319 -16.65 20.49 -5.90
CA VAL A 319 -15.22 20.78 -5.92
C VAL A 319 -14.94 22.27 -5.69
N ASN A 320 -15.74 23.17 -6.28
CA ASN A 320 -15.57 24.61 -6.08
C ASN A 320 -15.85 25.03 -4.62
N GLU A 321 -16.89 24.46 -4.00
CA GLU A 321 -17.19 24.67 -2.57
C GLU A 321 -16.08 24.11 -1.69
N PHE A 322 -15.53 22.94 -2.03
CA PHE A 322 -14.37 22.36 -1.36
C PHE A 322 -13.12 23.26 -1.43
N LEU A 323 -12.82 23.85 -2.59
CA LEU A 323 -11.71 24.80 -2.73
C LEU A 323 -11.91 26.05 -1.85
N LYS A 324 -13.12 26.60 -1.83
CA LYS A 324 -13.47 27.75 -0.97
C LYS A 324 -13.32 27.40 0.50
N TYR A 325 -13.74 26.21 0.93
CA TYR A 325 -13.56 25.74 2.30
C TYR A 325 -12.08 25.65 2.70
N LEU A 326 -11.20 25.26 1.78
CA LEU A 326 -9.75 25.29 1.99
C LEU A 326 -9.15 26.71 2.00
N GLY A 327 -9.94 27.74 1.72
CA GLY A 327 -9.49 29.13 1.56
C GLY A 327 -8.78 29.38 0.24
N TYR A 328 -9.03 28.57 -0.79
CA TYR A 328 -8.37 28.66 -2.10
C TYR A 328 -9.32 29.20 -3.16
N SER A 329 -8.77 29.88 -4.17
CA SER A 329 -9.50 30.33 -5.35
C SER A 329 -9.12 29.49 -6.58
N GLY A 330 -10.13 29.06 -7.33
CA GLY A 330 -9.96 28.22 -8.50
C GLY A 330 -11.29 27.74 -9.06
N SER A 331 -11.23 26.92 -10.11
CA SER A 331 -12.40 26.35 -10.77
C SER A 331 -12.09 25.00 -11.41
N VAL A 332 -13.13 24.18 -11.56
CA VAL A 332 -13.06 22.94 -12.36
C VAL A 332 -13.13 23.31 -13.85
N GLU A 333 -12.08 22.97 -14.61
CA GLU A 333 -12.06 23.13 -16.07
C GLU A 333 -12.64 21.91 -16.79
N GLN A 334 -12.44 20.72 -16.22
CA GLN A 334 -12.89 19.47 -16.80
C GLN A 334 -13.29 18.51 -15.69
N LEU A 335 -14.46 17.89 -15.84
CA LEU A 335 -14.94 16.82 -15.00
C LEU A 335 -15.36 15.65 -15.87
N GLY A 336 -14.56 14.59 -15.89
CA GLY A 336 -14.87 13.36 -16.61
C GLY A 336 -14.78 12.14 -15.70
N ASP A 337 -15.23 11.00 -16.22
CA ASP A 337 -15.32 9.75 -15.44
C ASP A 337 -13.98 9.29 -14.89
N ARG A 338 -12.90 9.50 -15.63
CA ARG A 338 -11.53 9.13 -15.25
C ARG A 338 -10.72 10.29 -14.68
N ARG A 339 -10.95 11.51 -15.18
CA ARG A 339 -10.04 12.64 -15.04
C ARG A 339 -10.76 13.90 -14.65
N ILE A 340 -10.15 14.64 -13.73
CA ILE A 340 -10.60 15.94 -13.26
C ILE A 340 -9.45 16.93 -13.43
N VAL A 341 -9.75 18.08 -14.05
CA VAL A 341 -8.79 19.17 -14.23
C VAL A 341 -9.29 20.37 -13.42
N VAL A 342 -8.47 20.81 -12.48
CA VAL A 342 -8.75 21.96 -11.60
C VAL A 342 -7.72 23.05 -11.90
N ARG A 343 -8.19 24.25 -12.23
CA ARG A 343 -7.36 25.46 -12.26
C ARG A 343 -7.36 26.07 -10.87
N LEU A 344 -6.18 26.33 -10.33
CA LEU A 344 -5.99 27.08 -9.10
C LEU A 344 -5.37 28.45 -9.40
N ASP A 345 -6.02 29.49 -8.90
CA ASP A 345 -5.52 30.86 -8.95
C ASP A 345 -4.71 31.20 -7.68
N SER A 346 -5.04 30.55 -6.55
CA SER A 346 -4.30 30.62 -5.29
C SER A 346 -4.36 29.29 -4.51
N GLY A 347 -3.49 29.12 -3.52
CA GLY A 347 -3.47 27.94 -2.64
C GLY A 347 -2.41 26.88 -2.95
N ASP A 348 -2.51 25.72 -2.30
CA ASP A 348 -1.56 24.61 -2.42
C ASP A 348 -2.08 23.51 -3.36
N GLY A 349 -1.51 23.46 -4.57
CA GLY A 349 -1.86 22.46 -5.57
C GLY A 349 -1.57 21.02 -5.15
N ARG A 350 -0.53 20.76 -4.35
CA ARG A 350 -0.23 19.39 -3.87
C ARG A 350 -1.29 18.91 -2.90
N ARG A 351 -1.73 19.80 -2.01
CA ARG A 351 -2.79 19.49 -1.06
C ARG A 351 -4.11 19.20 -1.77
N VAL A 352 -4.49 20.03 -2.74
CA VAL A 352 -5.72 19.83 -3.54
C VAL A 352 -5.65 18.52 -4.34
N GLU A 353 -4.53 18.24 -5.02
CA GLU A 353 -4.36 16.98 -5.77
C GLU A 353 -4.53 15.76 -4.86
N ALA A 354 -3.82 15.71 -3.72
CA ALA A 354 -3.88 14.59 -2.79
C ALA A 354 -5.30 14.35 -2.26
N LEU A 355 -5.97 15.40 -1.77
CA LEU A 355 -7.29 15.27 -1.17
C LEU A 355 -8.35 14.88 -2.20
N LEU A 356 -8.38 15.54 -3.36
CA LEU A 356 -9.35 15.22 -4.41
C LEU A 356 -9.10 13.83 -5.00
N ARG A 357 -7.85 13.40 -5.13
CA ARG A 357 -7.53 12.06 -5.63
C ARG A 357 -8.07 10.97 -4.71
N GLU A 358 -7.95 11.13 -3.39
CA GLU A 358 -8.48 10.16 -2.42
C GLU A 358 -10.01 10.23 -2.35
N LEU A 359 -10.59 11.43 -2.33
CA LEU A 359 -12.04 11.62 -2.24
C LEU A 359 -12.78 11.20 -3.51
N LEU A 360 -12.20 11.45 -4.69
CA LEU A 360 -12.90 11.27 -5.96
C LEU A 360 -12.46 10.01 -6.71
N ARG A 361 -11.33 9.41 -6.30
CA ARG A 361 -10.76 8.18 -6.87
C ARG A 361 -10.55 8.27 -8.39
N ARG A 362 -10.21 9.46 -8.87
CA ARG A 362 -9.95 9.82 -10.28
C ARG A 362 -8.59 10.47 -10.41
N GLU A 363 -8.08 10.52 -11.63
CA GLU A 363 -6.86 11.25 -11.96
C GLU A 363 -7.16 12.75 -11.78
N VAL A 364 -6.37 13.43 -10.94
CA VAL A 364 -6.53 14.87 -10.67
C VAL A 364 -5.34 15.62 -11.25
N ILE A 365 -5.61 16.60 -12.11
CA ILE A 365 -4.60 17.46 -12.72
C ILE A 365 -4.83 18.89 -12.23
N ILE A 366 -3.78 19.49 -11.65
CA ILE A 366 -3.81 20.88 -11.18
C ILE A 366 -3.09 21.78 -12.20
N LYS A 367 -3.77 22.85 -12.66
CA LYS A 367 -3.20 23.91 -13.50
C LYS A 367 -3.13 25.23 -12.73
N GLY A 368 -2.13 26.09 -12.99
CA GLY A 368 -2.03 27.43 -12.39
C GLY A 368 -0.64 27.79 -11.84
N ARG A 369 -0.51 28.99 -11.25
CA ARG A 369 0.76 29.54 -10.69
C ARG A 369 1.26 28.78 -9.45
N SER A 370 0.42 28.00 -8.80
CA SER A 370 0.76 27.07 -7.73
C SER A 370 1.22 25.71 -8.25
N ARG A 371 1.98 25.68 -9.37
CA ARG A 371 2.64 24.45 -9.81
C ARG A 371 3.53 23.96 -8.66
N PRO A 372 3.29 22.76 -8.12
CA PRO A 372 4.36 22.09 -7.41
C PRO A 372 5.52 21.97 -8.40
N HIS A 373 6.76 22.20 -7.96
CA HIS A 373 7.89 21.57 -8.62
C HIS A 373 7.60 20.06 -8.61
N CYS A 374 7.05 19.58 -9.72
CA CYS A 374 6.99 18.17 -10.02
C CYS A 374 8.45 17.79 -10.32
N ALA A 375 9.19 17.47 -9.26
CA ALA A 375 10.16 16.41 -9.34
C ALA A 375 9.36 15.17 -9.75
N SER A 376 9.27 15.05 -11.07
CA SER A 376 8.83 13.92 -11.85
C SER A 376 7.43 13.35 -11.58
N THR A 377 6.67 13.34 -12.67
CA THR A 377 5.79 12.26 -13.09
C THR A 377 6.49 10.86 -13.13
N SER A 378 7.67 10.69 -12.53
CA SER A 378 8.42 9.43 -12.43
C SER A 378 8.34 8.74 -11.06
N ALA A 379 7.49 9.20 -10.13
CA ALA A 379 7.12 8.36 -8.97
C ALA A 379 6.17 7.20 -9.35
N CYS A 380 5.60 7.27 -10.56
CA CYS A 380 5.07 6.17 -11.36
C CYS A 380 5.95 5.99 -12.62
N GLY A 381 7.26 6.15 -12.47
CA GLY A 381 8.25 6.01 -13.55
C GLY A 381 8.39 4.56 -13.95
N ASP A 382 8.13 4.30 -15.23
CA ASP A 382 8.60 3.19 -16.07
C ASP A 382 8.61 1.83 -15.34
N TYR A 383 7.64 0.92 -15.39
CA TYR A 383 6.75 0.50 -16.47
C TYR A 383 7.39 0.34 -17.83
N ASP A 384 8.54 -0.32 -17.86
CA ASP A 384 8.66 -1.51 -18.69
C ASP A 384 8.77 -2.76 -17.84
#